data_AF-A0AAW5EW04-F1
#
_entry.id   AF-A0AAW5EW04-F1
#
_cell.length_a   1.000
_cell.length_b   1.000
_cell.length_c   1.000
_cell.angle_alpha   90.00
_cell.angle_beta   90.00
_cell.angle_gamma   90.00
#
_symmetry.space_group_name_H-M   'P 1'
#
loop_
_entity.id
_entity.type
_entity.pdbx_description
1 polymer ?
#
loop_
_entity_poly.entity_id
_entity_poly.type
_entity_poly.pdbx_seq_one_letter_code
_entity_poly.pdbx_strand_id
1 'polypeptide(L)'
;MLDIRTYDARTGGNIAYKAFSHPLAAERLAALVRVFHDKGPVAIYDPAGHAATLLALLPQEMRIEGIYVHDSEKVGQPTACGLTRALADLPQAPVRAVWALDFEHERVCTRLRDILPVGVEIFTLADARLPDGMLTVAGTYLNRLNFATNHAFFRDEGGLSTRLVTTNYWARYGAGEVRLWLRLFGQDGHPLASWVEGPFAPEQSIIVESAQVRRRFGLGAFTGQLFIHVLGVAGHDVVKYALEIHGDDASNTLSVTHDANAWPAERYANLPAPRRGEQVILWVQNSHAVPVPANAMALGRMGHDTRVPIDRPLGPYETVGVCVNEYLPHAAWPEQLEFHGGYHVVRPRYEIRASTGIRIAHLNVERSDLGHDPGIASLPSRFFGRGYLLPFPVPDPARYRTTLQPAPMSHALETMPVRIDCFDEEGQPSGSRFLGCLTRGFEMAQDLSDITGRAGHGELVYDFRDGGHADGWLHALIRYEDLMTGHVAETSFGAHIFNTVMTYRNEPQSYSGPPPGLTTRLFLQAGAGHAPSFCHLIYPVSGAWHDRSSTVLVLHDETGRKIGERQVSIPARGSLTLWPHLIFGQDAIDRTGAGGYVMIRDQSCRLFGYHGRLRADGVFSLDHMFGF
;
A
#
# COMPACT_ATOMS: atom_id res chain seq x y z
N MET A 1 3.32 -20.51 -2.69
CA MET A 1 2.95 -19.41 -1.78
C MET A 1 3.97 -19.37 -0.66
N LEU A 2 4.39 -18.19 -0.25
CA LEU A 2 5.30 -18.00 0.88
C LEU A 2 4.53 -18.20 2.20
N ASP A 3 5.00 -19.09 3.06
CA ASP A 3 4.34 -19.40 4.35
C ASP A 3 4.66 -18.34 5.40
N ILE A 4 4.05 -17.17 5.27
CA ILE A 4 4.21 -16.04 6.18
C ILE A 4 2.86 -15.45 6.59
N ARG A 5 2.80 -14.94 7.82
CA ARG A 5 1.72 -14.08 8.28
C ARG A 5 2.21 -12.64 8.30
N THR A 6 1.61 -11.76 7.51
CA THR A 6 2.08 -10.38 7.34
C THR A 6 1.21 -9.39 8.09
N TYR A 7 -0.11 -9.56 8.05
CA TYR A 7 -1.08 -8.68 8.68
C TYR A 7 -2.30 -9.46 9.16
N ASP A 8 -2.93 -8.95 10.22
CA ASP A 8 -4.20 -9.44 10.76
C ASP A 8 -5.01 -8.26 11.29
N ALA A 9 -6.32 -8.21 11.00
CA ALA A 9 -7.19 -7.10 11.42
C ALA A 9 -7.27 -6.90 12.95
N ARG A 10 -7.01 -7.93 13.76
CA ARG A 10 -7.07 -7.86 15.24
C ARG A 10 -5.74 -7.46 15.85
N THR A 11 -4.64 -8.07 15.38
CA THR A 11 -3.30 -7.88 15.98
C THR A 11 -2.42 -6.90 15.23
N GLY A 12 -2.83 -6.45 14.04
CA GLY A 12 -2.07 -5.57 13.17
C GLY A 12 -0.97 -6.30 12.40
N GLY A 13 0.01 -5.53 11.92
CA GLY A 13 1.12 -6.04 11.14
C GLY A 13 2.11 -6.87 11.96
N ASN A 14 2.64 -7.95 11.36
CA ASN A 14 3.65 -8.80 11.98
C ASN A 14 5.03 -8.12 11.93
N ILE A 15 5.49 -7.59 13.06
CA ILE A 15 6.78 -6.89 13.12
C ILE A 15 7.97 -7.85 12.93
N ALA A 16 7.85 -9.12 13.33
CA ALA A 16 8.89 -10.11 13.08
C ALA A 16 9.10 -10.32 11.56
N TYR A 17 8.03 -10.30 10.76
CA TYR A 17 8.14 -10.30 9.30
C TYR A 17 9.00 -9.13 8.81
N LYS A 18 8.67 -7.88 9.20
CA LYS A 18 9.44 -6.70 8.76
C LYS A 18 10.90 -6.77 9.21
N ALA A 19 11.17 -7.33 10.39
CA ALA A 19 12.52 -7.52 10.89
C ALA A 19 13.32 -8.49 10.03
N PHE A 20 12.75 -9.67 9.73
CA PHE A 20 13.42 -10.69 8.92
C PHE A 20 13.53 -10.31 7.44
N SER A 21 12.56 -9.56 6.91
CA SER A 21 12.54 -9.12 5.51
C SER A 21 13.38 -7.87 5.23
N HIS A 22 13.85 -7.16 6.27
CA HIS A 22 14.70 -6.00 6.08
C HIS A 22 16.01 -6.41 5.36
N PRO A 23 16.43 -5.72 4.27
CA PRO A 23 17.57 -6.15 3.46
C PRO A 23 18.86 -6.45 4.25
N LEU A 24 19.21 -5.59 5.20
CA LEU A 24 20.38 -5.81 6.08
C LEU A 24 20.24 -7.01 7.02
N ALA A 25 19.03 -7.31 7.50
CA ALA A 25 18.80 -8.48 8.33
C ALA A 25 18.86 -9.76 7.48
N ALA A 26 18.28 -9.74 6.28
CA ALA A 26 18.35 -10.86 5.34
C ALA A 26 19.80 -11.21 4.95
N GLU A 27 20.66 -10.23 4.73
CA GLU A 27 22.11 -10.44 4.49
C GLU A 27 22.80 -11.15 5.66
N ARG A 28 22.48 -10.73 6.89
CA ARG A 28 23.01 -11.33 8.13
C ARG A 28 22.48 -12.75 8.33
N LEU A 29 21.20 -12.98 8.07
CA LEU A 29 20.58 -14.31 8.09
C LEU A 29 21.27 -15.24 7.07
N ALA A 30 21.53 -14.77 5.85
CA ALA A 30 22.26 -15.55 4.85
C ALA A 30 23.70 -15.87 5.30
N ALA A 31 24.38 -14.94 5.97
CA ALA A 31 25.69 -15.21 6.56
C ALA A 31 25.62 -16.27 7.67
N LEU A 32 24.61 -16.20 8.53
CA LEU A 32 24.40 -17.16 9.61
C LEU A 32 24.07 -18.56 9.08
N VAL A 33 23.22 -18.66 8.04
CA VAL A 33 22.91 -19.94 7.39
C VAL A 33 24.16 -20.59 6.79
N ARG A 34 25.09 -19.80 6.21
CA ARG A 34 26.40 -20.32 5.77
C ARG A 34 27.21 -20.93 6.90
N VAL A 35 27.23 -20.32 8.08
CA VAL A 35 27.88 -20.90 9.26
C VAL A 35 27.21 -22.22 9.66
N PHE A 36 25.88 -22.31 9.57
CA PHE A 36 25.16 -23.53 9.89
C PHE A 36 25.43 -24.70 8.94
N HIS A 37 25.68 -24.43 7.66
CA HIS A 37 26.09 -25.48 6.71
C HIS A 37 27.34 -26.23 7.17
N ASP A 38 28.30 -25.54 7.78
CA ASP A 38 29.55 -26.14 8.28
C ASP A 38 29.34 -26.93 9.60
N LYS A 39 28.25 -26.66 10.32
CA LYS A 39 27.92 -27.30 11.61
C LYS A 39 27.06 -28.55 11.48
N GLY A 40 26.38 -28.74 10.34
CA GLY A 40 25.44 -29.84 10.11
C GLY A 40 24.00 -29.49 10.51
N PRO A 41 23.15 -30.48 10.86
CA PRO A 41 21.79 -30.21 11.33
C PRO A 41 21.76 -29.29 12.55
N VAL A 42 20.87 -28.30 12.53
CA VAL A 42 20.69 -27.32 13.61
C VAL A 42 19.37 -27.59 14.32
N ALA A 43 19.39 -27.58 15.66
CA ALA A 43 18.15 -27.57 16.45
C ALA A 43 17.68 -26.12 16.64
N ILE A 44 16.40 -25.86 16.37
CA ILE A 44 15.81 -24.53 16.54
C ILE A 44 15.09 -24.51 17.88
N TYR A 45 15.41 -23.55 18.74
CA TYR A 45 14.59 -23.25 19.92
C TYR A 45 13.70 -22.04 19.62
N ASP A 46 12.38 -22.23 19.59
CA ASP A 46 11.41 -21.20 19.21
C ASP A 46 10.50 -20.78 20.37
N PRO A 47 10.96 -19.88 21.26
CA PRO A 47 10.16 -19.44 22.40
C PRO A 47 8.93 -18.61 22.01
N ALA A 48 8.96 -17.93 20.86
CA ALA A 48 7.99 -16.90 20.50
C ALA A 48 7.13 -17.26 19.28
N GLY A 49 7.35 -18.40 18.63
CA GLY A 49 6.62 -18.80 17.42
C GLY A 49 7.12 -18.10 16.16
N HIS A 50 8.42 -17.80 16.08
CA HIS A 50 9.04 -17.12 14.94
C HIS A 50 9.49 -18.07 13.83
N ALA A 51 9.60 -19.38 14.11
CA ALA A 51 10.23 -20.31 13.19
C ALA A 51 9.58 -20.34 11.80
N ALA A 52 8.24 -20.42 11.72
CA ALA A 52 7.54 -20.47 10.43
C ALA A 52 7.88 -19.26 9.54
N THR A 53 7.72 -18.04 10.07
CA THR A 53 8.01 -16.80 9.31
C THR A 53 9.49 -16.67 8.96
N LEU A 54 10.39 -17.00 9.89
CA LEU A 54 11.83 -16.93 9.68
C LEU A 54 12.27 -17.90 8.58
N LEU A 55 11.86 -19.17 8.67
CA LEU A 55 12.23 -20.23 7.74
C LEU A 55 11.73 -19.94 6.33
N ALA A 56 10.52 -19.41 6.19
CA ALA A 56 10.00 -18.99 4.89
C ALA A 56 10.82 -17.84 4.26
N LEU A 57 11.48 -17.01 5.08
CA LEU A 57 12.27 -15.85 4.63
C LEU A 57 13.78 -16.12 4.57
N LEU A 58 14.24 -17.35 4.83
CA LEU A 58 15.66 -17.66 4.73
C LEU A 58 16.10 -17.65 3.25
N PRO A 59 17.15 -16.89 2.90
CA PRO A 59 17.64 -16.83 1.52
C PRO A 59 18.23 -18.16 1.00
N GLN A 60 18.52 -19.10 1.91
CA GLN A 60 19.15 -20.39 1.62
C GLN A 60 18.54 -21.45 2.54
N GLU A 61 18.43 -22.68 2.04
CA GLU A 61 17.97 -23.81 2.82
C GLU A 61 18.99 -24.22 3.89
N MET A 62 18.51 -24.76 5.00
CA MET A 62 19.35 -25.28 6.07
C MET A 62 18.83 -26.63 6.54
N ARG A 63 19.74 -27.51 6.98
CA ARG A 63 19.36 -28.77 7.62
C ARG A 63 18.87 -28.50 9.04
N ILE A 64 17.59 -28.77 9.29
CA ILE A 64 16.96 -28.60 10.60
C ILE A 64 16.77 -29.97 11.23
N GLU A 65 17.24 -30.14 12.47
CA GLU A 65 17.07 -31.39 13.24
C GLU A 65 15.66 -31.48 13.86
N GLY A 66 15.18 -30.35 14.39
CA GLY A 66 13.87 -30.24 15.03
C GLY A 66 13.62 -28.82 15.53
N ILE A 67 12.35 -28.51 15.79
CA ILE A 67 11.91 -27.26 16.41
C ILE A 67 11.46 -27.57 17.83
N TYR A 68 12.11 -26.94 18.80
CA TYR A 68 11.94 -27.16 20.23
C TYR A 68 11.22 -25.96 20.86
N VAL A 69 10.22 -26.23 21.71
CA VAL A 69 9.40 -25.21 22.37
C VAL A 69 9.37 -25.46 23.87
N HIS A 70 9.23 -24.37 24.66
CA HIS A 70 9.13 -24.48 26.12
C HIS A 70 7.67 -24.48 26.61
N ASP A 71 6.74 -24.03 25.78
CA ASP A 71 5.32 -24.02 26.06
C ASP A 71 4.77 -25.43 25.80
N SER A 72 4.30 -26.11 26.85
CA SER A 72 3.80 -27.48 26.77
C SER A 72 2.59 -27.63 25.85
N GLU A 73 1.77 -26.59 25.69
CA GLU A 73 0.61 -26.63 24.78
C GLU A 73 1.03 -26.57 23.31
N LYS A 74 2.25 -26.07 23.06
CA LYS A 74 2.84 -26.01 21.72
C LYS A 74 3.60 -27.27 21.36
N VAL A 75 3.83 -28.23 22.26
CA VAL A 75 4.52 -29.49 21.93
C VAL A 75 3.60 -30.39 21.10
N GLY A 76 4.13 -31.04 20.07
CA GLY A 76 3.35 -31.90 19.18
C GLY A 76 2.52 -31.13 18.15
N GLN A 77 2.68 -29.82 18.04
CA GLN A 77 2.02 -29.00 17.02
C GLN A 77 2.74 -29.15 15.67
N PRO A 78 2.01 -29.14 14.54
CA PRO A 78 2.61 -29.29 13.22
C PRO A 78 3.40 -28.05 12.80
N THR A 79 4.52 -28.28 12.11
CA THR A 79 5.36 -27.27 11.46
C THR A 79 5.83 -27.80 10.10
N ALA A 80 6.44 -26.93 9.28
CA ALA A 80 7.10 -27.35 8.04
C ALA A 80 8.23 -28.39 8.25
N CYS A 81 8.77 -28.51 9.46
CA CYS A 81 9.85 -29.43 9.82
C CYS A 81 9.37 -30.67 10.60
N GLY A 82 8.06 -30.92 10.66
CA GLY A 82 7.45 -31.97 11.48
C GLY A 82 6.82 -31.43 12.76
N LEU A 83 6.67 -32.29 13.77
CA LEU A 83 6.08 -31.88 15.06
C LEU A 83 7.08 -31.14 15.93
N THR A 84 6.63 -30.07 16.60
CA THR A 84 7.41 -29.42 17.66
C THR A 84 7.72 -30.38 18.80
N ARG A 85 8.90 -30.23 19.39
CA ARG A 85 9.42 -31.08 20.48
C ARG A 85 9.57 -30.29 21.77
N ALA A 86 9.56 -30.98 22.91
CA ALA A 86 9.74 -30.30 24.19
C ALA A 86 11.18 -29.82 24.34
N LEU A 87 11.39 -28.60 24.86
CA LEU A 87 12.74 -28.08 25.17
C LEU A 87 13.54 -29.03 26.07
N ALA A 88 12.86 -29.82 26.92
CA ALA A 88 13.48 -30.82 27.78
C ALA A 88 14.19 -31.95 27.00
N ASP A 89 13.81 -32.19 25.74
CA ASP A 89 14.40 -33.22 24.88
C ASP A 89 15.63 -32.70 24.11
N LEU A 90 15.82 -31.37 24.04
CA LEU A 90 16.93 -30.72 23.33
C LEU A 90 18.33 -31.23 23.72
N PRO A 91 18.62 -31.59 24.99
CA PRO A 91 19.94 -32.10 25.37
C PRO A 91 20.31 -33.43 24.70
N GLN A 92 19.32 -34.20 24.23
CA GLN A 92 19.51 -35.47 23.53
C GLN A 92 19.57 -35.31 22.00
N ALA A 93 19.38 -34.08 21.49
CA ALA A 93 19.41 -33.80 20.06
C ALA A 93 20.83 -34.00 19.50
N PRO A 94 21.00 -34.72 18.38
CA PRO A 94 22.31 -35.00 17.78
C PRO A 94 22.82 -33.79 16.97
N VAL A 95 23.02 -32.64 17.63
CA VAL A 95 23.39 -31.37 17.00
C VAL A 95 24.66 -30.77 17.59
N ARG A 96 25.39 -30.02 16.76
CA ARG A 96 26.54 -29.21 17.19
C ARG A 96 26.19 -27.74 17.41
N ALA A 97 25.02 -27.32 16.91
CA ALA A 97 24.55 -25.95 16.98
C ALA A 97 23.06 -25.92 17.32
N VAL A 98 22.71 -24.99 18.21
CA VAL A 98 21.34 -24.62 18.52
C VAL A 98 21.13 -23.18 18.07
N TRP A 99 20.07 -22.94 17.31
CA TRP A 99 19.64 -21.59 16.98
C TRP A 99 18.42 -21.21 17.83
N ALA A 100 18.65 -20.35 18.81
CA ALA A 100 17.60 -19.80 19.63
C ALA A 100 16.96 -18.58 18.95
N LEU A 101 15.66 -18.67 18.65
CA LEU A 101 14.91 -17.61 17.98
C LEU A 101 14.50 -16.49 18.95
N ASP A 102 15.50 -15.88 19.60
CA ASP A 102 15.36 -14.78 20.53
C ASP A 102 16.41 -13.70 20.23
N PHE A 103 16.01 -12.43 20.32
CA PHE A 103 16.89 -11.27 20.13
C PHE A 103 17.67 -10.91 21.40
N GLU A 104 17.26 -11.44 22.56
CA GLU A 104 17.90 -11.24 23.87
C GLU A 104 18.99 -12.29 24.12
N HIS A 105 20.17 -12.07 23.52
CA HIS A 105 21.27 -13.04 23.49
C HIS A 105 21.64 -13.60 24.88
N GLU A 106 21.96 -12.72 25.83
CA GLU A 106 22.46 -13.15 27.14
C GLU A 106 21.42 -13.96 27.93
N ARG A 107 20.15 -13.54 27.86
CA ARG A 107 19.02 -14.20 28.52
C ARG A 107 18.84 -15.63 28.01
N VAL A 108 18.80 -15.79 26.69
CA VAL A 108 18.53 -17.10 26.08
C VAL A 108 19.74 -18.03 26.21
N CYS A 109 20.95 -17.51 26.05
CA CYS A 109 22.16 -18.28 26.25
C CYS A 109 22.25 -18.79 27.70
N THR A 110 21.96 -17.94 28.69
CA THR A 110 21.95 -18.37 30.10
C THR A 110 20.95 -19.48 30.36
N ARG A 111 19.74 -19.38 29.80
CA ARG A 111 18.71 -20.42 29.92
C ARG A 111 19.13 -21.76 29.31
N LEU A 112 19.80 -21.73 28.17
CA LEU A 112 20.13 -22.96 27.41
C LEU A 112 21.45 -23.61 27.85
N ARG A 113 22.42 -22.82 28.34
CA ARG A 113 23.74 -23.32 28.76
C ARG A 113 23.66 -24.46 29.78
N ASP A 114 22.73 -24.38 30.72
CA ASP A 114 22.62 -25.35 31.82
C ASP A 114 22.02 -26.69 31.40
N ILE A 115 21.29 -26.72 30.28
CA ILE A 115 20.65 -27.95 29.78
C ILE A 115 21.41 -28.58 28.62
N LEU A 116 22.19 -27.80 27.86
CA LEU A 116 22.88 -28.31 26.67
C LEU A 116 24.18 -29.05 27.02
N PRO A 117 24.53 -30.12 26.28
CA PRO A 117 25.82 -30.78 26.40
C PRO A 117 27.00 -29.84 26.11
N VAL A 118 28.15 -30.13 26.73
CA VAL A 118 29.40 -29.41 26.46
C VAL A 118 29.75 -29.52 24.97
N GLY A 119 30.10 -28.37 24.36
CA GLY A 119 30.52 -28.30 22.95
C GLY A 119 29.41 -28.00 21.95
N VAL A 120 28.14 -27.89 22.41
CA VAL A 120 27.06 -27.36 21.58
C VAL A 120 27.15 -25.82 21.56
N GLU A 121 27.23 -25.24 20.37
CA GLU A 121 27.27 -23.80 20.18
C GLU A 121 25.84 -23.21 20.12
N ILE A 122 25.62 -22.07 20.79
CA ILE A 122 24.33 -21.38 20.82
C ILE A 122 24.43 -20.13 19.95
N PHE A 123 23.57 -20.05 18.94
CA PHE A 123 23.36 -18.89 18.09
C PHE A 123 22.01 -18.25 18.42
N THR A 124 21.87 -16.95 18.14
CA THR A 124 20.65 -16.21 18.50
C THR A 124 20.18 -15.32 17.34
N LEU A 125 18.99 -14.71 17.44
CA LEU A 125 18.58 -13.70 16.47
C LEU A 125 19.30 -12.36 16.67
N ALA A 126 20.03 -12.18 17.78
CA ALA A 126 20.83 -10.98 18.01
C ALA A 126 21.84 -10.73 16.87
N ASP A 127 22.40 -11.80 16.30
CA ASP A 127 23.37 -11.76 15.19
C ASP A 127 22.75 -11.27 13.88
N ALA A 128 21.43 -11.33 13.76
CA ALA A 128 20.66 -10.88 12.61
C ALA A 128 20.01 -9.49 12.79
N ARG A 129 20.16 -8.86 13.96
CA ARG A 129 19.56 -7.55 14.25
C ARG A 129 20.04 -6.48 13.30
N LEU A 130 19.25 -5.42 13.14
CA LEU A 130 19.72 -4.16 12.55
C LEU A 130 20.78 -3.51 13.46
N PRO A 131 21.70 -2.69 12.93
CA PRO A 131 22.63 -1.94 13.75
C PRO A 131 21.88 -1.03 14.73
N ASP A 132 22.40 -0.86 15.95
CA ASP A 132 21.71 -0.09 17.00
C ASP A 132 21.44 1.37 16.60
N GLY A 133 22.31 1.98 15.78
CA GLY A 133 22.11 3.32 15.24
C GLY A 133 20.90 3.48 14.30
N MET A 134 20.26 2.37 13.89
CA MET A 134 19.03 2.35 13.11
C MET A 134 17.77 2.09 13.97
N LEU A 135 17.92 1.83 15.27
CA LEU A 135 16.79 1.55 16.15
C LEU A 135 16.21 2.84 16.73
N THR A 136 14.94 3.10 16.45
CA THR A 136 14.15 4.17 17.05
C THR A 136 13.88 3.92 18.54
N VAL A 137 13.69 2.66 18.92
CA VAL A 137 13.41 2.18 20.28
C VAL A 137 14.42 1.09 20.63
N ALA A 138 15.54 1.48 21.23
CA ALA A 138 16.67 0.60 21.49
C ALA A 138 16.34 -0.58 22.43
N GLY A 139 15.52 -0.35 23.46
CA GLY A 139 15.20 -1.35 24.49
C GLY A 139 14.19 -2.43 24.07
N THR A 140 13.67 -2.40 22.84
CA THR A 140 12.71 -3.40 22.36
C THR A 140 12.87 -3.56 20.86
N TYR A 141 13.65 -4.56 20.43
CA TYR A 141 14.00 -4.71 19.02
C TYR A 141 12.78 -4.83 18.11
N LEU A 142 11.81 -5.70 18.43
CA LEU A 142 10.56 -5.88 17.68
C LEU A 142 9.50 -4.78 17.95
N ASN A 143 9.89 -3.60 18.39
CA ASN A 143 8.99 -2.45 18.42
C ASN A 143 8.66 -2.01 16.98
N ARG A 144 7.38 -1.77 16.66
CA ARG A 144 6.95 -1.34 15.33
C ARG A 144 7.68 -0.09 14.81
N LEU A 145 8.07 0.83 15.70
CA LEU A 145 8.78 2.06 15.34
C LEU A 145 10.23 1.82 14.88
N ASN A 146 10.79 0.62 15.10
CA ASN A 146 12.07 0.20 14.55
C ASN A 146 11.97 -0.26 13.09
N PHE A 147 10.74 -0.37 12.55
CA PHE A 147 10.48 -0.92 11.22
C PHE A 147 9.42 -0.11 10.47
N ALA A 148 9.61 1.22 10.43
CA ALA A 148 8.83 2.09 9.55
C ALA A 148 9.36 1.97 8.11
N THR A 149 8.98 0.89 7.44
CA THR A 149 9.50 0.50 6.12
C THR A 149 8.42 0.51 5.05
N ASN A 150 8.81 0.74 3.79
CA ASN A 150 7.96 0.54 2.62
C ASN A 150 8.81 0.33 1.35
N HIS A 151 8.17 -0.10 0.26
CA HIS A 151 8.77 -0.24 -1.08
C HIS A 151 8.14 0.78 -2.02
N ALA A 152 8.89 1.22 -3.04
CA ALA A 152 8.38 2.02 -4.14
C ALA A 152 8.93 1.52 -5.47
N PHE A 153 8.07 1.45 -6.50
CA PHE A 153 8.53 1.32 -7.88
C PHE A 153 9.36 2.53 -8.27
N PHE A 154 10.53 2.29 -8.86
CA PHE A 154 11.49 3.34 -9.14
C PHE A 154 12.15 3.12 -10.49
N ARG A 155 12.06 4.11 -11.38
CA ARG A 155 12.47 3.99 -12.78
C ARG A 155 13.06 5.30 -13.28
N ASP A 156 14.18 5.21 -14.00
CA ASP A 156 14.74 6.27 -14.84
C ASP A 156 15.21 5.61 -16.15
N GLU A 157 14.25 5.22 -16.98
CA GLU A 157 14.48 4.42 -18.18
C GLU A 157 13.33 4.55 -19.20
N GLY A 158 13.67 4.51 -20.49
CA GLY A 158 12.69 4.47 -21.58
C GLY A 158 11.80 5.71 -21.62
N GLY A 159 12.39 6.89 -21.41
CA GLY A 159 11.68 8.17 -21.40
C GLY A 159 10.87 8.45 -20.13
N LEU A 160 10.85 7.53 -19.15
CA LEU A 160 10.12 7.70 -17.89
C LEU A 160 11.05 7.95 -16.71
N SER A 161 10.61 8.81 -15.80
CA SER A 161 11.25 9.08 -14.51
C SER A 161 10.24 9.02 -13.36
N THR A 162 10.68 8.68 -12.16
CA THR A 162 9.85 8.58 -10.97
C THR A 162 10.29 9.56 -9.90
N ARG A 163 9.32 10.16 -9.21
CA ARG A 163 9.54 11.10 -8.10
C ARG A 163 8.69 10.69 -6.92
N LEU A 164 9.35 10.25 -5.85
CA LEU A 164 8.70 9.96 -4.58
C LEU A 164 8.63 11.22 -3.75
N VAL A 165 7.46 11.50 -3.17
CA VAL A 165 7.24 12.67 -2.32
C VAL A 165 6.47 12.28 -1.07
N THR A 166 6.96 12.73 0.07
CA THR A 166 6.29 12.66 1.37
C THR A 166 6.66 13.88 2.21
N THR A 167 6.25 13.93 3.47
CA THR A 167 6.61 14.99 4.42
C THR A 167 7.03 14.40 5.76
N ASN A 168 7.80 15.14 6.54
CA ASN A 168 8.10 14.75 7.93
C ASN A 168 6.90 15.01 8.85
N TYR A 169 5.84 14.22 8.70
CA TYR A 169 4.64 14.27 9.54
C TYR A 169 4.86 13.61 10.92
N TRP A 170 5.91 12.81 11.09
CA TRP A 170 6.25 12.18 12.38
C TRP A 170 6.68 13.18 13.45
N ALA A 171 7.26 14.31 13.06
CA ALA A 171 7.67 15.36 14.00
C ALA A 171 6.51 15.85 14.90
N ARG A 172 5.26 15.76 14.41
CA ARG A 172 4.06 16.11 15.18
C ARG A 172 3.76 15.15 16.32
N TYR A 173 4.25 13.92 16.23
CA TYR A 173 4.20 12.94 17.32
C TYR A 173 5.42 13.03 18.24
N GLY A 174 6.27 14.06 18.08
CA GLY A 174 7.47 14.28 18.88
C GLY A 174 8.74 13.66 18.32
N ALA A 175 8.75 13.25 17.03
CA ALA A 175 9.98 12.77 16.39
C ALA A 175 11.00 13.92 16.23
N GLY A 176 12.23 13.71 16.71
CA GLY A 176 13.28 14.74 16.73
C GLY A 176 14.30 14.65 15.60
N GLU A 177 14.69 13.44 15.18
CA GLU A 177 15.77 13.22 14.20
C GLU A 177 15.33 12.23 13.11
N VAL A 178 14.31 12.62 12.35
CA VAL A 178 13.78 11.77 11.27
C VAL A 178 14.77 11.73 10.12
N ARG A 179 15.18 10.53 9.73
CA ARG A 179 16.11 10.25 8.61
C ARG A 179 15.55 9.13 7.74
N LEU A 180 15.99 9.04 6.50
CA LEU A 180 15.68 7.91 5.62
C LEU A 180 16.94 7.08 5.39
N TRP A 181 16.90 5.79 5.69
CA TRP A 181 17.81 4.82 5.09
C TRP A 181 17.17 4.24 3.84
N LEU A 182 17.88 4.30 2.72
CA LEU A 182 17.37 3.98 1.39
C LEU A 182 18.27 2.94 0.72
N ARG A 183 17.66 2.00 0.01
CA ARG A 183 18.36 1.06 -0.86
C ARG A 183 17.63 0.89 -2.18
N LEU A 184 18.31 1.21 -3.28
CA LEU A 184 17.81 1.00 -4.63
C LEU A 184 18.28 -0.36 -5.14
N PHE A 185 17.33 -1.18 -5.59
CA PHE A 185 17.59 -2.43 -6.31
C PHE A 185 17.31 -2.23 -7.79
N GLY A 186 18.18 -2.77 -8.64
CA GLY A 186 18.01 -2.79 -10.09
C GLY A 186 16.96 -3.78 -10.54
N GLN A 187 16.80 -3.90 -11.86
CA GLN A 187 15.81 -4.80 -12.46
C GLN A 187 16.07 -6.26 -12.08
N ASP A 188 17.34 -6.66 -12.06
CA ASP A 188 17.83 -7.98 -11.66
C ASP A 188 17.77 -8.24 -10.14
N GLY A 189 17.36 -7.24 -9.35
CA GLY A 189 17.29 -7.32 -7.90
C GLY A 189 18.63 -7.09 -7.19
N HIS A 190 19.71 -6.79 -7.91
CA HIS A 190 20.98 -6.44 -7.28
C HIS A 190 20.94 -5.00 -6.71
N PRO A 191 21.52 -4.76 -5.52
CA PRO A 191 21.63 -3.40 -4.98
C PRO A 191 22.47 -2.51 -5.89
N LEU A 192 21.89 -1.39 -6.36
CA LEU A 192 22.61 -0.37 -7.13
C LEU A 192 23.23 0.71 -6.23
N ALA A 193 22.53 1.08 -5.15
CA ALA A 193 23.00 2.07 -4.19
C ALA A 193 22.33 1.90 -2.82
N SER A 194 23.01 2.31 -1.76
CA SER A 194 22.43 2.46 -0.42
C SER A 194 22.95 3.73 0.25
N TRP A 195 22.08 4.52 0.86
CA TRP A 195 22.45 5.80 1.46
C TRP A 195 21.50 6.22 2.57
N VAL A 196 21.89 7.27 3.30
CA VAL A 196 21.06 7.91 4.31
C VAL A 196 20.78 9.36 3.88
N GLU A 197 19.56 9.83 4.10
CA GLU A 197 19.15 11.23 3.96
C GLU A 197 18.58 11.79 5.26
N GLY A 198 18.68 13.11 5.40
CA GLY A 198 18.27 13.84 6.60
C GLY A 198 19.44 14.14 7.56
N PRO A 199 19.15 14.60 8.79
CA PRO A 199 17.81 14.70 9.37
C PRO A 199 16.91 15.72 8.68
N PHE A 200 15.61 15.43 8.65
CA PHE A 200 14.60 16.31 8.08
C PHE A 200 13.95 17.17 9.18
N ALA A 201 13.79 18.47 8.91
CA ALA A 201 13.07 19.37 9.80
C ALA A 201 11.59 18.96 9.93
N PRO A 202 10.88 19.37 11.00
CA PRO A 202 9.45 19.14 11.14
C PRO A 202 8.67 19.64 9.92
N GLU A 203 7.79 18.81 9.38
CA GLU A 203 6.92 19.16 8.24
C GLU A 203 7.66 19.50 6.94
N GLN A 204 8.97 19.30 6.88
CA GLN A 204 9.75 19.42 5.65
C GLN A 204 9.27 18.41 4.61
N SER A 205 9.24 18.82 3.35
CA SER A 205 9.03 17.90 2.23
C SER A 205 10.24 16.99 2.05
N ILE A 206 9.99 15.70 1.85
CA ILE A 206 11.00 14.69 1.59
C ILE A 206 10.77 14.18 0.17
N ILE A 207 11.76 14.38 -0.71
CA ILE A 207 11.65 14.10 -2.15
C ILE A 207 12.83 13.25 -2.60
N VAL A 208 12.54 12.16 -3.30
CA VAL A 208 13.56 11.30 -3.91
C VAL A 208 13.23 11.13 -5.39
N GLU A 209 14.08 11.68 -6.26
CA GLU A 209 13.91 11.65 -7.72
C GLU A 209 14.86 10.64 -8.36
N SER A 210 14.35 9.79 -9.23
CA SER A 210 15.15 8.72 -9.86
C SER A 210 16.26 9.28 -10.74
N ALA A 211 15.99 10.35 -11.49
CA ALA A 211 17.00 11.05 -12.28
C ALA A 211 18.11 11.66 -11.40
N GLN A 212 17.78 12.18 -10.20
CA GLN A 212 18.79 12.69 -9.27
C GLN A 212 19.63 11.56 -8.67
N VAL A 213 18.99 10.47 -8.24
CA VAL A 213 19.67 9.27 -7.71
C VAL A 213 20.62 8.70 -8.76
N ARG A 214 20.16 8.58 -10.02
CA ARG A 214 20.97 8.13 -11.14
C ARG A 214 22.22 8.98 -11.31
N ARG A 215 22.08 10.32 -11.33
CA ARG A 215 23.22 11.25 -11.43
C ARG A 215 24.15 11.18 -10.23
N ARG A 216 23.60 11.16 -9.01
CA ARG A 216 24.35 11.14 -7.74
C ARG A 216 25.28 9.94 -7.63
N PHE A 217 24.83 8.77 -8.08
CA PHE A 217 25.60 7.52 -7.99
C PHE A 217 26.23 7.08 -9.32
N GLY A 218 26.11 7.87 -10.39
CA GLY A 218 26.69 7.55 -11.70
C GLY A 218 26.10 6.29 -12.35
N LEU A 219 24.79 6.06 -12.17
CA LEU A 219 24.13 4.82 -12.63
C LEU A 219 23.71 4.90 -14.11
N GLY A 220 23.63 3.72 -14.74
CA GLY A 220 22.92 3.56 -16.02
C GLY A 220 21.42 3.82 -15.89
N ALA A 221 20.69 3.74 -17.01
CA ALA A 221 19.23 3.68 -16.96
C ALA A 221 18.80 2.45 -16.14
N PHE A 222 17.69 2.56 -15.42
CA PHE A 222 17.19 1.46 -14.60
C PHE A 222 15.68 1.45 -14.47
N THR A 223 15.13 0.25 -14.29
CA THR A 223 13.80 -0.02 -13.77
C THR A 223 13.96 -0.96 -12.58
N GLY A 224 13.38 -0.65 -11.42
CA GLY A 224 13.57 -1.46 -10.22
C GLY A 224 12.70 -1.02 -9.06
N GLN A 225 13.23 -1.17 -7.84
CA GLN A 225 12.50 -0.83 -6.63
C GLN A 225 13.38 -0.16 -5.56
N LEU A 226 12.81 0.83 -4.90
CA LEU A 226 13.43 1.53 -3.77
C LEU A 226 12.86 0.97 -2.46
N PHE A 227 13.72 0.41 -1.62
CA PHE A 227 13.40 0.10 -0.24
C PHE A 227 13.64 1.32 0.64
N ILE A 228 12.66 1.63 1.47
CA ILE A 228 12.63 2.83 2.32
C ILE A 228 12.52 2.37 3.77
N HIS A 229 13.40 2.88 4.64
CA HIS A 229 13.30 2.75 6.09
C HIS A 229 13.42 4.13 6.73
N VAL A 230 12.33 4.60 7.34
CA VAL A 230 12.29 5.86 8.09
C VAL A 230 12.78 5.62 9.52
N LEU A 231 13.86 6.29 9.90
CA LEU A 231 14.49 6.19 11.22
C LEU A 231 14.02 7.34 12.12
N GLY A 232 13.99 7.11 13.44
CA GLY A 232 13.69 8.17 14.41
C GLY A 232 12.21 8.61 14.41
N VAL A 233 11.31 7.74 13.96
CA VAL A 233 9.86 8.03 13.86
C VAL A 233 9.17 8.04 15.23
N ALA A 234 8.03 8.71 15.31
CA ALA A 234 7.16 8.68 16.49
C ALA A 234 5.68 8.52 16.08
N GLY A 235 4.86 8.01 16.99
CA GLY A 235 3.41 7.84 16.77
C GLY A 235 3.04 6.59 15.96
N HIS A 236 3.57 6.43 14.75
CA HIS A 236 3.29 5.25 13.90
C HIS A 236 4.40 4.88 12.91
N ASP A 237 4.34 3.65 12.42
CA ASP A 237 5.31 3.03 11.50
C ASP A 237 4.85 3.00 10.03
N VAL A 238 3.66 3.53 9.73
CA VAL A 238 3.15 3.64 8.35
C VAL A 238 3.90 4.72 7.58
N VAL A 239 4.50 4.35 6.45
CA VAL A 239 5.20 5.26 5.53
C VAL A 239 4.30 5.52 4.33
N LYS A 240 3.74 6.73 4.27
CA LYS A 240 2.84 7.19 3.20
C LYS A 240 3.62 8.04 2.22
N TYR A 241 3.43 7.84 0.92
CA TYR A 241 4.05 8.67 -0.10
C TYR A 241 3.16 8.78 -1.34
N ALA A 242 3.38 9.85 -2.10
CA ALA A 242 2.92 9.96 -3.48
C ALA A 242 4.09 9.62 -4.41
N LEU A 243 3.84 8.74 -5.38
CA LEU A 243 4.77 8.41 -6.45
C LEU A 243 4.27 9.03 -7.75
N GLU A 244 5.02 10.01 -8.22
CA GLU A 244 4.82 10.61 -9.53
C GLU A 244 5.64 9.83 -10.57
N ILE A 245 5.04 9.60 -11.74
CA ILE A 245 5.70 9.07 -12.92
C ILE A 245 5.53 10.09 -14.04
N HIS A 246 6.66 10.57 -14.55
CA HIS A 246 6.74 11.57 -15.61
C HIS A 246 7.31 10.93 -16.85
N GLY A 247 6.70 11.25 -18.00
CA GLY A 247 7.22 10.91 -19.31
C GLY A 247 7.80 12.11 -20.05
N ASP A 248 8.70 11.84 -20.97
CA ASP A 248 9.01 12.75 -22.08
C ASP A 248 7.79 12.99 -23.00
N ASP A 249 7.96 13.86 -24.00
CA ASP A 249 6.88 14.19 -24.95
C ASP A 249 6.44 12.97 -25.78
N ALA A 250 7.32 11.98 -26.00
CA ALA A 250 6.99 10.79 -26.79
C ALA A 250 6.11 9.80 -26.02
N SER A 251 6.33 9.67 -24.71
CA SER A 251 5.58 8.74 -23.85
C SER A 251 4.24 9.29 -23.38
N ASN A 252 4.03 10.61 -23.47
CA ASN A 252 2.77 11.28 -23.12
C ASN A 252 2.23 10.86 -21.74
N THR A 253 3.13 10.73 -20.75
CA THR A 253 2.85 10.12 -19.44
C THR A 253 2.80 11.16 -18.33
N LEU A 254 1.75 11.08 -17.52
CA LEU A 254 1.69 11.70 -16.21
C LEU A 254 0.87 10.78 -15.31
N SER A 255 1.46 10.26 -14.26
CA SER A 255 0.73 9.49 -13.25
C SER A 255 1.16 9.94 -11.88
N VAL A 256 0.20 10.03 -10.98
CA VAL A 256 0.44 10.24 -9.56
C VAL A 256 -0.35 9.18 -8.86
N THR A 257 0.32 8.43 -8.00
CA THR A 257 -0.30 7.37 -7.22
C THR A 257 0.09 7.49 -5.77
N HIS A 258 -0.82 7.18 -4.87
CA HIS A 258 -0.54 7.17 -3.44
C HIS A 258 -0.37 5.75 -2.93
N ASP A 259 0.53 5.55 -1.97
CA ASP A 259 0.64 4.27 -1.29
C ASP A 259 1.04 4.44 0.18
N ALA A 260 0.64 3.44 0.96
CA ALA A 260 0.89 3.31 2.39
C ALA A 260 1.07 1.84 2.81
N ASN A 261 0.84 0.88 1.91
CA ASN A 261 0.88 -0.54 2.25
C ASN A 261 2.29 -1.09 2.14
N ALA A 262 2.82 -1.56 3.26
CA ALA A 262 4.15 -2.17 3.35
C ALA A 262 4.09 -3.70 3.51
N TRP A 263 2.92 -4.31 3.33
CA TRP A 263 2.68 -5.73 3.60
C TRP A 263 2.38 -6.48 2.32
N PRO A 264 3.05 -7.62 2.07
CA PRO A 264 2.69 -8.45 0.94
C PRO A 264 1.40 -9.21 1.27
N ALA A 265 0.63 -9.51 0.22
CA ALA A 265 -0.66 -10.18 0.30
C ALA A 265 -0.70 -11.42 -0.61
N GLU A 266 -1.65 -12.30 -0.33
CA GLU A 266 -1.91 -13.47 -1.18
C GLU A 266 -2.38 -13.04 -2.57
N ARG A 267 -3.33 -12.08 -2.61
CA ARG A 267 -4.04 -11.67 -3.81
C ARG A 267 -4.20 -10.17 -3.90
N TYR A 268 -4.30 -9.73 -5.14
CA TYR A 268 -4.50 -8.36 -5.53
C TYR A 268 -5.56 -8.30 -6.64
N ALA A 269 -6.34 -7.22 -6.65
CA ALA A 269 -7.39 -6.98 -7.64
C ALA A 269 -7.36 -5.52 -8.12
N ASN A 270 -8.39 -5.09 -8.85
CA ASN A 270 -8.42 -3.85 -9.63
C ASN A 270 -7.39 -3.79 -10.78
N LEU A 271 -7.00 -4.96 -11.31
CA LEU A 271 -6.26 -5.05 -12.57
C LEU A 271 -7.28 -5.06 -13.72
N PRO A 272 -7.34 -4.03 -14.57
CA PRO A 272 -8.27 -4.03 -15.70
C PRO A 272 -7.82 -5.03 -16.78
N ALA A 273 -8.78 -5.73 -17.38
CA ALA A 273 -8.52 -6.39 -18.65
C ALA A 273 -8.25 -5.34 -19.76
N PRO A 274 -7.38 -5.65 -20.74
CA PRO A 274 -7.01 -4.71 -21.79
C PRO A 274 -8.22 -4.32 -22.64
N ARG A 275 -8.37 -3.03 -22.99
CA ARG A 275 -9.20 -2.64 -24.14
C ARG A 275 -8.49 -2.97 -25.45
N ARG A 276 -9.24 -2.97 -26.55
CA ARG A 276 -8.67 -3.08 -27.90
C ARG A 276 -7.59 -2.01 -28.11
N GLY A 277 -6.37 -2.44 -28.44
CA GLY A 277 -5.23 -1.56 -28.66
C GLY A 277 -4.47 -1.15 -27.39
N GLU A 278 -4.90 -1.60 -26.20
CA GLU A 278 -4.14 -1.45 -24.96
C GLU A 278 -3.23 -2.67 -24.73
N GLN A 279 -2.01 -2.40 -24.28
CA GLN A 279 -1.14 -3.39 -23.65
C GLN A 279 -1.09 -3.11 -22.15
N VAL A 280 -1.45 -4.10 -21.34
CA VAL A 280 -1.41 -4.00 -19.87
C VAL A 280 -0.20 -4.78 -19.37
N ILE A 281 0.74 -4.11 -18.72
CA ILE A 281 1.94 -4.68 -18.11
C ILE A 281 1.78 -4.63 -16.59
N LEU A 282 1.77 -5.79 -15.94
CA LEU A 282 1.86 -5.89 -14.49
C LEU A 282 3.33 -5.86 -14.06
N TRP A 283 3.73 -4.85 -13.31
CA TRP A 283 5.05 -4.76 -12.67
C TRP A 283 5.06 -5.59 -11.38
N VAL A 284 5.74 -6.73 -11.45
CA VAL A 284 5.93 -7.67 -10.34
C VAL A 284 7.30 -7.41 -9.70
N GLN A 285 7.29 -7.02 -8.42
CA GLN A 285 8.48 -6.64 -7.65
C GLN A 285 8.63 -7.61 -6.48
N ASN A 286 9.52 -8.59 -6.59
CA ASN A 286 9.81 -9.48 -5.46
C ASN A 286 10.27 -8.63 -4.28
N SER A 287 9.60 -8.71 -3.14
CA SER A 287 9.88 -7.85 -1.99
C SER A 287 10.86 -8.45 -1.00
N HIS A 288 11.42 -9.63 -1.30
CA HIS A 288 12.22 -10.44 -0.37
C HIS A 288 13.59 -10.79 -0.92
N ALA A 289 14.47 -11.18 0.00
CA ALA A 289 15.77 -11.76 -0.30
C ALA A 289 15.71 -13.24 -0.76
N VAL A 290 14.50 -13.81 -0.81
CA VAL A 290 14.23 -15.20 -1.21
C VAL A 290 13.72 -15.19 -2.65
N PRO A 291 14.19 -16.10 -3.52
CA PRO A 291 13.66 -16.21 -4.87
C PRO A 291 12.17 -16.62 -4.87
N VAL A 292 11.43 -16.17 -5.88
CA VAL A 292 10.07 -16.66 -6.16
C VAL A 292 10.18 -17.84 -7.13
N PRO A 293 9.70 -19.04 -6.77
CA PRO A 293 9.68 -20.16 -7.69
C PRO A 293 8.79 -19.91 -8.91
N ALA A 294 9.11 -20.54 -10.04
CA ALA A 294 8.19 -20.56 -11.19
C ALA A 294 6.82 -21.13 -10.78
N ASN A 295 5.75 -20.60 -11.37
CA ASN A 295 4.37 -21.00 -11.09
C ASN A 295 3.87 -20.70 -9.65
N ALA A 296 4.67 -20.04 -8.80
CA ALA A 296 4.25 -19.64 -7.47
C ALA A 296 3.25 -18.46 -7.47
N MET A 297 3.20 -17.71 -8.57
CA MET A 297 2.28 -16.61 -8.81
C MET A 297 1.42 -16.90 -10.05
N ALA A 298 0.25 -16.27 -10.14
CA ALA A 298 -0.66 -16.48 -11.26
C ALA A 298 -1.55 -15.26 -11.54
N LEU A 299 -2.09 -15.19 -12.75
CA LEU A 299 -3.17 -14.28 -13.13
C LEU A 299 -4.48 -15.05 -13.26
N GLY A 300 -5.58 -14.41 -12.90
CA GLY A 300 -6.92 -15.00 -12.97
C GLY A 300 -7.96 -13.98 -13.42
N ARG A 301 -9.09 -14.46 -13.94
CA ARG A 301 -10.29 -13.63 -14.10
C ARG A 301 -11.04 -13.65 -12.77
N MET A 302 -11.45 -12.49 -12.29
CA MET A 302 -12.19 -12.38 -11.04
C MET A 302 -13.45 -13.25 -11.08
N GLY A 303 -13.70 -13.99 -9.99
CA GLY A 303 -14.84 -14.90 -9.87
C GLY A 303 -14.74 -16.18 -10.70
N HIS A 304 -13.57 -16.53 -11.22
CA HIS A 304 -13.31 -17.77 -11.94
C HIS A 304 -12.18 -18.57 -11.28
N ASP A 305 -12.32 -19.89 -11.26
CA ASP A 305 -11.32 -20.78 -10.62
C ASP A 305 -10.03 -20.95 -11.44
N THR A 306 -10.12 -20.76 -12.77
CA THR A 306 -8.99 -20.96 -13.68
C THR A 306 -7.95 -19.88 -13.50
N ARG A 307 -6.71 -20.30 -13.25
CA ARG A 307 -5.54 -19.44 -13.08
C ARG A 307 -4.49 -19.78 -14.11
N VAL A 308 -3.88 -18.75 -14.70
CA VAL A 308 -2.75 -18.88 -15.59
C VAL A 308 -1.48 -18.61 -14.79
N PRO A 309 -0.64 -19.63 -14.54
CA PRO A 309 0.56 -19.46 -13.74
C PRO A 309 1.61 -18.61 -14.49
N ILE A 310 2.36 -17.84 -13.72
CA ILE A 310 3.54 -17.13 -14.24
C ILE A 310 4.71 -18.12 -14.19
N ASP A 311 4.99 -18.75 -15.33
CA ASP A 311 6.04 -19.78 -15.47
C ASP A 311 7.44 -19.14 -15.63
N ARG A 312 7.81 -18.31 -14.64
CA ARG A 312 9.10 -17.64 -14.56
C ARG A 312 9.52 -17.53 -13.10
N PRO A 313 10.70 -18.06 -12.72
CA PRO A 313 11.25 -17.78 -11.41
C PRO A 313 11.73 -16.33 -11.34
N LEU A 314 11.61 -15.71 -10.16
CA LEU A 314 12.18 -14.37 -9.91
C LEU A 314 13.31 -14.48 -8.88
N GLY A 315 14.41 -13.80 -9.13
CA GLY A 315 15.48 -13.62 -8.17
C GLY A 315 15.06 -12.76 -6.96
N PRO A 316 15.86 -12.79 -5.88
CA PRO A 316 15.73 -11.86 -4.76
C PRO A 316 15.61 -10.40 -5.24
N TYR A 317 14.59 -9.68 -4.76
CA TYR A 317 14.35 -8.26 -5.11
C TYR A 317 14.17 -7.94 -6.60
N GLU A 318 14.06 -8.94 -7.48
CA GLU A 318 13.92 -8.73 -8.92
C GLU A 318 12.61 -8.00 -9.27
N THR A 319 12.67 -7.12 -10.29
CA THR A 319 11.52 -6.42 -10.87
C THR A 319 11.31 -6.87 -12.30
N VAL A 320 10.10 -7.36 -12.63
CA VAL A 320 9.74 -7.82 -13.98
C VAL A 320 8.40 -7.25 -14.42
N GLY A 321 8.31 -6.87 -15.69
CA GLY A 321 7.05 -6.55 -16.35
C GLY A 321 6.42 -7.81 -16.95
N VAL A 322 5.22 -8.15 -16.52
CA VAL A 322 4.42 -9.28 -17.01
C VAL A 322 3.33 -8.75 -17.94
N CYS A 323 3.39 -9.10 -19.22
CA CYS A 323 2.42 -8.66 -20.22
C CYS A 323 1.11 -9.43 -20.07
N VAL A 324 0.08 -8.81 -19.50
CA VAL A 324 -1.22 -9.45 -19.23
C VAL A 324 -1.86 -9.98 -20.52
N ASN A 325 -1.69 -9.27 -21.63
CA ASN A 325 -2.20 -9.67 -22.95
C ASN A 325 -1.64 -11.02 -23.43
N GLU A 326 -0.43 -11.40 -23.01
CA GLU A 326 0.19 -12.68 -23.38
C GLU A 326 -0.32 -13.84 -22.53
N TYR A 327 -0.55 -13.59 -21.24
CA TYR A 327 -1.03 -14.61 -20.29
C TYR A 327 -2.55 -14.82 -20.36
N LEU A 328 -3.30 -13.78 -20.68
CA LEU A 328 -4.75 -13.79 -20.78
C LEU A 328 -5.20 -13.18 -22.13
N PRO A 329 -4.92 -13.84 -23.27
CA PRO A 329 -5.13 -13.27 -24.61
C PRO A 329 -6.61 -13.05 -24.98
N HIS A 330 -7.51 -13.69 -24.24
CA HIS A 330 -8.96 -13.57 -24.44
C HIS A 330 -9.63 -12.62 -23.45
N ALA A 331 -8.90 -12.13 -22.44
CA ALA A 331 -9.45 -11.17 -21.49
C ALA A 331 -9.65 -9.82 -22.19
N ALA A 332 -10.83 -9.25 -22.04
CA ALA A 332 -11.18 -7.97 -22.63
C ALA A 332 -11.94 -7.10 -21.63
N TRP A 333 -11.69 -5.80 -21.65
CA TRP A 333 -12.51 -4.85 -20.91
C TRP A 333 -14.01 -5.03 -21.26
N PRO A 334 -14.94 -5.09 -20.27
CA PRO A 334 -14.79 -4.69 -18.87
C PRO A 334 -14.55 -5.85 -17.89
N GLU A 335 -13.90 -6.95 -18.29
CA GLU A 335 -13.52 -7.99 -17.32
C GLU A 335 -12.55 -7.46 -16.26
N GLN A 336 -12.65 -8.01 -15.04
CA GLN A 336 -11.74 -7.74 -13.93
C GLN A 336 -10.76 -8.89 -13.76
N LEU A 337 -9.49 -8.54 -13.51
CA LEU A 337 -8.44 -9.52 -13.32
C LEU A 337 -7.91 -9.49 -11.89
N GLU A 338 -7.44 -10.64 -11.45
CA GLU A 338 -6.81 -10.88 -10.16
C GLU A 338 -5.35 -11.27 -10.38
N PHE A 339 -4.48 -10.80 -9.49
CA PHE A 339 -3.10 -11.24 -9.39
C PHE A 339 -2.89 -11.99 -8.08
N HIS A 340 -2.57 -13.28 -8.19
CA HIS A 340 -2.21 -14.14 -7.07
C HIS A 340 -0.71 -14.01 -6.81
N GLY A 341 -0.33 -13.05 -5.96
CA GLY A 341 1.06 -12.74 -5.62
C GLY A 341 1.68 -13.66 -4.58
N GLY A 342 0.87 -14.48 -3.88
CA GLY A 342 1.36 -15.53 -2.99
C GLY A 342 2.26 -15.05 -1.85
N TYR A 343 2.04 -13.83 -1.35
CA TYR A 343 2.82 -13.14 -0.32
C TYR A 343 4.26 -12.75 -0.72
N HIS A 344 4.61 -12.73 -2.01
CA HIS A 344 5.95 -12.35 -2.49
C HIS A 344 6.10 -10.85 -2.82
N VAL A 345 5.01 -10.13 -3.03
CA VAL A 345 5.03 -8.78 -3.59
C VAL A 345 4.30 -7.83 -2.65
N VAL A 346 4.86 -6.65 -2.41
CA VAL A 346 4.23 -5.51 -1.72
C VAL A 346 3.70 -4.54 -2.80
N ARG A 347 2.38 -4.31 -2.81
CA ARG A 347 1.67 -3.37 -3.71
C ARG A 347 2.19 -3.33 -5.15
N PRO A 348 1.81 -4.31 -6.00
CA PRO A 348 2.17 -4.30 -7.41
C PRO A 348 1.48 -3.15 -8.16
N ARG A 349 2.09 -2.77 -9.28
CA ARG A 349 1.62 -1.71 -10.17
C ARG A 349 1.34 -2.25 -11.55
N TYR A 350 0.44 -1.60 -12.27
CA TYR A 350 0.24 -1.91 -13.68
C TYR A 350 0.46 -0.65 -14.52
N GLU A 351 1.03 -0.86 -15.70
CA GLU A 351 1.29 0.13 -16.73
C GLU A 351 0.42 -0.22 -17.93
N ILE A 352 -0.32 0.77 -18.44
CA ILE A 352 -1.10 0.61 -19.67
C ILE A 352 -0.46 1.46 -20.75
N ARG A 353 -0.08 0.79 -21.84
CA ARG A 353 0.40 1.43 -23.06
C ARG A 353 -0.73 1.46 -24.07
N ALA A 354 -1.03 2.66 -24.57
CA ALA A 354 -2.04 2.88 -25.60
C ALA A 354 -1.52 3.91 -26.61
N SER A 355 -2.23 4.09 -27.72
CA SER A 355 -1.92 5.15 -28.68
C SER A 355 -2.03 6.56 -28.08
N THR A 356 -2.73 6.72 -26.97
CA THR A 356 -2.91 7.99 -26.24
C THR A 356 -1.85 8.25 -25.17
N GLY A 357 -0.88 7.33 -25.02
CA GLY A 357 0.23 7.46 -24.08
C GLY A 357 0.35 6.28 -23.11
N ILE A 358 1.18 6.48 -22.09
CA ILE A 358 1.38 5.51 -21.01
C ILE A 358 0.76 6.08 -19.72
N ARG A 359 0.13 5.21 -18.95
CA ARG A 359 -0.36 5.53 -17.59
C ARG A 359 -0.04 4.39 -16.63
N ILE A 360 0.19 4.72 -15.37
CA ILE A 360 0.53 3.75 -14.33
C ILE A 360 -0.39 3.94 -13.12
N ALA A 361 -0.93 2.83 -12.63
CA ALA A 361 -1.72 2.76 -11.40
C ALA A 361 -1.28 1.56 -10.56
N HIS A 362 -1.93 1.32 -9.42
CA HIS A 362 -1.62 0.22 -8.53
C HIS A 362 -2.82 -0.70 -8.31
N LEU A 363 -2.54 -1.95 -7.93
CA LEU A 363 -3.57 -2.90 -7.53
C LEU A 363 -3.92 -2.73 -6.05
N ASN A 364 -5.10 -3.19 -5.65
CA ASN A 364 -5.49 -3.23 -4.23
C ASN A 364 -5.39 -4.62 -3.62
N VAL A 365 -5.10 -4.67 -2.32
CA VAL A 365 -5.04 -5.92 -1.56
C VAL A 365 -6.45 -6.50 -1.48
N GLU A 366 -6.58 -7.72 -1.99
CA GLU A 366 -7.75 -8.55 -1.75
C GLU A 366 -7.56 -9.26 -0.40
N ARG A 367 -8.53 -9.10 0.51
CA ARG A 367 -8.40 -9.49 1.91
C ARG A 367 -8.86 -10.93 2.11
N SER A 368 -7.95 -11.78 2.58
CA SER A 368 -8.26 -13.16 2.97
C SER A 368 -8.78 -13.28 4.41
N ASP A 369 -8.56 -12.26 5.24
CA ASP A 369 -8.93 -12.22 6.66
C ASP A 369 -10.29 -11.58 6.93
N LEU A 370 -10.94 -11.01 5.90
CA LEU A 370 -12.29 -10.44 6.00
C LEU A 370 -13.35 -11.46 5.62
N GLY A 371 -14.30 -11.71 6.52
CA GLY A 371 -15.50 -12.50 6.26
C GLY A 371 -16.74 -11.64 6.02
N HIS A 372 -17.87 -12.30 5.72
CA HIS A 372 -19.16 -11.61 5.64
C HIS A 372 -19.54 -11.00 6.98
N ASP A 373 -20.09 -9.79 6.93
CA ASP A 373 -20.66 -9.12 8.09
C ASP A 373 -22.16 -8.84 7.90
N PRO A 374 -23.05 -9.72 8.40
CA PRO A 374 -24.49 -9.53 8.31
C PRO A 374 -24.96 -8.27 9.07
N GLY A 375 -24.16 -7.76 10.01
CA GLY A 375 -24.46 -6.54 10.75
C GLY A 375 -24.59 -5.32 9.84
N ILE A 376 -23.88 -5.28 8.70
CA ILE A 376 -23.87 -4.14 7.77
C ILE A 376 -25.25 -3.90 7.17
N ALA A 377 -25.95 -4.97 6.76
CA ALA A 377 -27.31 -4.86 6.23
C ALA A 377 -28.33 -4.38 7.26
N SER A 378 -28.04 -4.57 8.55
CA SER A 378 -28.90 -4.21 9.68
C SER A 378 -28.50 -2.91 10.38
N LEU A 379 -27.56 -2.14 9.83
CA LEU A 379 -27.10 -0.89 10.45
C LEU A 379 -28.29 0.06 10.68
N PRO A 380 -28.52 0.55 11.91
CA PRO A 380 -29.60 1.47 12.17
C PRO A 380 -29.40 2.78 11.38
N SER A 381 -30.29 3.04 10.42
CA SER A 381 -30.23 4.24 9.57
C SER A 381 -30.26 5.55 10.38
N ARG A 382 -30.89 5.54 11.56
CA ARG A 382 -30.86 6.69 12.48
C ARG A 382 -29.45 7.14 12.89
N PHE A 383 -28.48 6.22 12.88
CA PHE A 383 -27.12 6.47 13.31
C PHE A 383 -26.14 6.47 12.14
N PHE A 384 -26.24 5.46 11.29
CA PHE A 384 -25.27 5.25 10.22
C PHE A 384 -25.75 5.78 8.87
N GLY A 385 -27.03 6.20 8.78
CA GLY A 385 -27.68 6.65 7.55
C GLY A 385 -27.44 5.69 6.40
N ARG A 386 -26.52 6.05 5.51
CA ARG A 386 -26.15 5.30 4.30
C ARG A 386 -25.01 4.30 4.50
N GLY A 387 -24.44 4.22 5.70
CA GLY A 387 -23.41 3.24 6.04
C GLY A 387 -22.07 3.52 5.37
N TYR A 388 -21.55 2.53 4.64
CA TYR A 388 -20.27 2.62 3.94
C TYR A 388 -20.42 3.40 2.64
N LEU A 389 -19.55 4.37 2.44
CA LEU A 389 -19.49 5.20 1.25
C LEU A 389 -18.10 5.07 0.61
N LEU A 390 -18.04 4.76 -0.68
CA LEU A 390 -16.87 4.98 -1.51
C LEU A 390 -17.12 6.21 -2.40
N PRO A 391 -16.71 7.41 -1.97
CA PRO A 391 -16.85 8.63 -2.76
C PRO A 391 -15.79 8.73 -3.85
N PHE A 392 -16.15 9.27 -5.02
CA PHE A 392 -15.25 9.49 -6.16
C PHE A 392 -15.66 10.71 -7.02
N PRO A 393 -14.70 11.47 -7.59
CA PRO A 393 -14.98 12.62 -8.43
C PRO A 393 -15.82 12.27 -9.65
N VAL A 394 -16.70 13.18 -10.03
CA VAL A 394 -17.34 13.23 -11.34
C VAL A 394 -17.01 14.60 -11.93
N PRO A 395 -15.85 14.75 -12.61
CA PRO A 395 -15.52 15.99 -13.31
C PRO A 395 -16.54 16.29 -14.41
N ASP A 396 -16.49 17.51 -14.97
CA ASP A 396 -17.44 17.98 -16.01
C ASP A 396 -17.68 16.92 -17.09
N PRO A 397 -18.89 16.33 -17.16
CA PRO A 397 -19.22 15.28 -18.13
C PRO A 397 -19.11 15.73 -19.60
N ALA A 398 -19.12 17.05 -19.87
CA ALA A 398 -18.89 17.57 -21.21
C ALA A 398 -17.43 17.41 -21.68
N ARG A 399 -16.48 17.34 -20.74
CA ARG A 399 -15.05 17.18 -21.02
C ARG A 399 -14.53 15.79 -20.68
N TYR A 400 -15.05 15.17 -19.63
CA TYR A 400 -14.50 13.92 -19.12
C TYR A 400 -15.56 12.82 -19.07
N ARG A 401 -15.21 11.64 -19.57
CA ARG A 401 -15.95 10.42 -19.27
C ARG A 401 -15.42 9.81 -17.98
N THR A 402 -16.30 9.60 -17.02
CA THR A 402 -16.00 8.84 -15.80
C THR A 402 -16.65 7.48 -15.90
N THR A 403 -15.87 6.42 -15.70
CA THR A 403 -16.36 5.05 -15.69
C THR A 403 -16.02 4.37 -14.39
N LEU A 404 -17.01 3.75 -13.72
CA LEU A 404 -16.83 3.04 -12.46
C LEU A 404 -17.06 1.54 -12.63
N GLN A 405 -16.19 0.74 -12.03
CA GLN A 405 -16.30 -0.71 -11.94
C GLN A 405 -16.16 -1.15 -10.48
N PRO A 406 -17.25 -1.60 -9.83
CA PRO A 406 -17.18 -2.15 -8.47
C PRO A 406 -16.22 -3.34 -8.38
N ALA A 407 -15.53 -3.53 -7.25
CA ALA A 407 -14.58 -4.62 -7.08
C ALA A 407 -14.87 -5.41 -5.78
N PRO A 408 -15.21 -6.71 -5.86
CA PRO A 408 -15.19 -7.63 -4.73
C PRO A 408 -13.77 -7.82 -4.21
N MET A 409 -13.45 -7.24 -3.05
CA MET A 409 -12.08 -7.18 -2.52
C MET A 409 -11.81 -8.06 -1.30
N SER A 410 -12.71 -9.01 -0.99
CA SER A 410 -12.48 -10.08 -0.03
C SER A 410 -12.64 -11.43 -0.70
N HIS A 411 -11.86 -12.42 -0.24
CA HIS A 411 -11.96 -13.80 -0.69
C HIS A 411 -13.33 -14.42 -0.39
N ALA A 412 -14.06 -13.88 0.60
CA ALA A 412 -15.37 -14.38 0.98
C ALA A 412 -16.50 -13.83 0.09
N LEU A 413 -16.32 -12.70 -0.58
CA LEU A 413 -17.41 -12.06 -1.33
C LEU A 413 -17.70 -12.76 -2.66
N GLU A 414 -18.83 -13.47 -2.69
CA GLU A 414 -19.42 -14.06 -3.90
C GLU A 414 -20.43 -13.15 -4.60
N THR A 415 -21.00 -12.21 -3.84
CA THR A 415 -22.02 -11.28 -4.30
C THR A 415 -21.79 -9.90 -3.68
N MET A 416 -22.09 -8.84 -4.40
CA MET A 416 -21.90 -7.46 -3.97
C MET A 416 -23.14 -6.61 -4.32
N PRO A 417 -24.02 -6.31 -3.36
CA PRO A 417 -25.23 -5.52 -3.57
C PRO A 417 -24.93 -4.02 -3.55
N VAL A 418 -25.00 -3.34 -4.69
CA VAL A 418 -24.52 -1.96 -4.82
C VAL A 418 -25.40 -1.03 -5.64
N ARG A 419 -25.31 0.27 -5.28
CA ARG A 419 -25.92 1.40 -5.98
C ARG A 419 -24.90 2.55 -6.07
N ILE A 420 -25.04 3.39 -7.09
CA ILE A 420 -24.33 4.67 -7.20
C ILE A 420 -25.31 5.80 -6.91
N ASP A 421 -24.93 6.72 -6.03
CA ASP A 421 -25.62 7.99 -5.79
C ASP A 421 -24.72 9.16 -6.23
N CYS A 422 -25.22 10.08 -7.05
CA CYS A 422 -24.47 11.24 -7.55
C CYS A 422 -24.98 12.55 -6.94
N PHE A 423 -24.05 13.47 -6.70
CA PHE A 423 -24.30 14.80 -6.16
C PHE A 423 -23.58 15.85 -7.01
N ASP A 424 -24.15 17.05 -7.12
CA ASP A 424 -23.42 18.22 -7.65
C ASP A 424 -22.49 18.84 -6.59
N GLU A 425 -21.71 19.85 -6.98
CA GLU A 425 -20.71 20.48 -6.10
C GLU A 425 -21.33 21.09 -4.83
N GLU A 426 -22.59 21.54 -4.90
CA GLU A 426 -23.38 22.06 -3.77
C GLU A 426 -24.01 20.96 -2.90
N GLY A 427 -23.82 19.69 -3.27
CA GLY A 427 -24.32 18.52 -2.56
C GLY A 427 -25.79 18.21 -2.78
N GLN A 428 -26.38 18.72 -3.87
CA GLN A 428 -27.72 18.33 -4.29
C GLN A 428 -27.66 17.03 -5.08
N PRO A 429 -28.61 16.10 -4.86
CA PRO A 429 -28.69 14.88 -5.65
C PRO A 429 -28.82 15.20 -7.15
N SER A 430 -27.94 14.63 -7.96
CA SER A 430 -27.91 14.83 -9.41
C SER A 430 -28.26 13.56 -10.21
N GLY A 431 -28.28 12.40 -9.56
CA GLY A 431 -28.72 11.13 -10.15
C GLY A 431 -28.48 9.94 -9.21
N SER A 432 -29.07 8.79 -9.53
CA SER A 432 -28.80 7.53 -8.82
C SER A 432 -29.10 6.34 -9.72
N ARG A 433 -28.33 5.25 -9.56
CA ARG A 433 -28.53 4.01 -10.32
C ARG A 433 -28.23 2.79 -9.48
N PHE A 434 -29.24 1.94 -9.30
CA PHE A 434 -29.08 0.62 -8.71
C PHE A 434 -28.40 -0.30 -9.72
N LEU A 435 -27.28 -0.92 -9.31
CA LEU A 435 -26.52 -1.81 -10.18
C LEU A 435 -26.91 -3.28 -9.99
N GLY A 436 -27.60 -3.60 -8.89
CA GLY A 436 -28.01 -4.97 -8.55
C GLY A 436 -27.15 -5.60 -7.46
N CYS A 437 -27.45 -6.88 -7.19
CA CYS A 437 -26.58 -7.79 -6.44
C CYS A 437 -25.60 -8.46 -7.41
N LEU A 438 -24.44 -7.83 -7.62
CA LEU A 438 -23.46 -8.26 -8.61
C LEU A 438 -22.78 -9.55 -8.15
N THR A 439 -22.73 -10.58 -8.99
CA THR A 439 -21.89 -11.77 -8.73
C THR A 439 -20.41 -11.39 -8.76
N ARG A 440 -19.54 -12.12 -8.06
CA ARG A 440 -18.09 -11.83 -8.04
C ARG A 440 -17.47 -11.62 -9.42
N GLY A 441 -17.80 -12.49 -10.38
CA GLY A 441 -17.29 -12.43 -11.76
C GLY A 441 -18.13 -11.57 -12.72
N PHE A 442 -18.86 -10.56 -12.24
CA PHE A 442 -19.66 -9.71 -13.10
C PHE A 442 -18.77 -8.91 -14.09
N GLU A 443 -19.31 -8.63 -15.27
CA GLU A 443 -18.61 -7.89 -16.34
C GLU A 443 -19.37 -6.59 -16.63
N MET A 444 -19.15 -5.57 -15.82
CA MET A 444 -19.80 -4.26 -15.97
C MET A 444 -18.80 -3.13 -15.70
N ALA A 445 -18.95 -2.07 -16.49
CA ALA A 445 -18.35 -0.78 -16.24
C ALA A 445 -19.41 0.30 -16.49
N GLN A 446 -19.75 1.08 -15.46
CA GLN A 446 -20.83 2.07 -15.52
C GLN A 446 -20.28 3.43 -15.95
N ASP A 447 -20.76 3.97 -17.08
CA ASP A 447 -20.51 5.36 -17.48
C ASP A 447 -21.37 6.31 -16.64
N LEU A 448 -20.76 7.27 -15.97
CA LEU A 448 -21.47 8.19 -15.07
C LEU A 448 -22.31 9.22 -15.83
N SER A 449 -22.04 9.46 -17.13
CA SER A 449 -22.86 10.36 -17.95
C SER A 449 -24.28 9.84 -18.16
N ASP A 450 -24.51 8.53 -18.01
CA ASP A 450 -25.85 7.92 -18.01
C ASP A 450 -26.65 8.22 -16.72
N ILE A 451 -25.97 8.66 -15.66
CA ILE A 451 -26.56 8.87 -14.32
C ILE A 451 -26.71 10.36 -14.04
N THR A 452 -25.70 11.15 -14.39
CA THR A 452 -25.67 12.60 -14.14
C THR A 452 -25.01 13.35 -15.29
N GLY A 453 -25.57 14.51 -15.62
CA GLY A 453 -24.98 15.48 -16.56
C GLY A 453 -24.26 16.64 -15.87
N ARG A 454 -24.00 16.54 -14.56
CA ARG A 454 -23.40 17.62 -13.75
C ARG A 454 -22.06 17.20 -13.16
N ALA A 455 -21.15 18.16 -13.04
CA ALA A 455 -19.93 18.01 -12.25
C ALA A 455 -20.26 17.91 -10.76
N GLY A 456 -19.42 17.22 -10.01
CA GLY A 456 -19.55 16.97 -8.58
C GLY A 456 -18.85 15.68 -8.20
N HIS A 457 -19.58 14.77 -7.55
CA HIS A 457 -19.06 13.45 -7.20
C HIS A 457 -20.14 12.36 -7.20
N GLY A 458 -19.69 11.11 -7.24
CA GLY A 458 -20.51 9.93 -7.02
C GLY A 458 -20.08 9.20 -5.75
N GLU A 459 -20.98 8.39 -5.21
CA GLU A 459 -20.71 7.54 -4.07
C GLU A 459 -21.25 6.14 -4.36
N LEU A 460 -20.37 5.14 -4.34
CA LEU A 460 -20.76 3.73 -4.38
C LEU A 460 -21.14 3.31 -2.96
N VAL A 461 -22.32 2.74 -2.81
CA VAL A 461 -22.90 2.33 -1.53
C VAL A 461 -23.49 0.93 -1.62
N TYR A 462 -23.59 0.25 -0.47
CA TYR A 462 -24.33 -1.00 -0.39
C TYR A 462 -25.84 -0.78 -0.53
N ASP A 463 -26.53 -1.65 -1.27
CA ASP A 463 -27.98 -1.62 -1.46
C ASP A 463 -28.58 -3.04 -1.47
N PHE A 464 -29.02 -3.50 -0.30
CA PHE A 464 -29.45 -4.88 -0.04
C PHE A 464 -30.88 -5.20 -0.48
N ARG A 465 -31.53 -4.39 -1.32
CA ARG A 465 -32.94 -4.60 -1.71
C ARG A 465 -33.18 -5.98 -2.37
N ASP A 466 -32.17 -6.53 -3.04
CA ASP A 466 -32.19 -7.86 -3.67
C ASP A 466 -31.34 -8.89 -2.89
N GLY A 467 -31.05 -8.63 -1.61
CA GLY A 467 -30.20 -9.47 -0.78
C GLY A 467 -28.70 -9.30 -1.08
N GLY A 468 -27.91 -10.34 -0.81
CA GLY A 468 -26.45 -10.34 -0.96
C GLY A 468 -25.69 -10.14 0.35
N HIS A 469 -24.37 -9.99 0.22
CA HIS A 469 -23.44 -9.93 1.35
C HIS A 469 -22.60 -8.65 1.31
N ALA A 470 -22.07 -8.26 2.46
CA ALA A 470 -21.12 -7.17 2.60
C ALA A 470 -20.06 -7.55 3.63
N ASP A 471 -18.89 -6.93 3.51
CA ASP A 471 -17.72 -7.14 4.39
C ASP A 471 -17.13 -5.83 4.92
N GLY A 472 -17.71 -4.69 4.52
CA GLY A 472 -17.20 -3.35 4.84
C GLY A 472 -15.98 -2.93 4.03
N TRP A 473 -15.58 -3.70 3.02
CA TRP A 473 -14.42 -3.48 2.18
C TRP A 473 -14.83 -3.19 0.72
N LEU A 474 -15.86 -2.36 0.56
CA LEU A 474 -16.39 -1.95 -0.75
C LEU A 474 -15.33 -1.16 -1.53
N HIS A 475 -14.97 -1.59 -2.74
CA HIS A 475 -13.99 -0.92 -3.60
C HIS A 475 -14.50 -0.76 -5.03
N ALA A 476 -13.80 0.05 -5.82
CA ALA A 476 -13.99 0.15 -7.25
C ALA A 476 -12.70 0.53 -7.97
N LEU A 477 -12.57 0.11 -9.23
CA LEU A 477 -11.70 0.75 -10.22
C LEU A 477 -12.49 1.89 -10.87
N ILE A 478 -11.89 3.08 -10.93
CA ILE A 478 -12.49 4.24 -11.56
C ILE A 478 -11.53 4.77 -12.62
N ARG A 479 -12.07 5.00 -13.82
CA ARG A 479 -11.34 5.49 -14.98
C ARG A 479 -11.88 6.85 -15.40
N TYR A 480 -10.97 7.79 -15.64
CA TYR A 480 -11.27 9.13 -16.12
C TYR A 480 -10.62 9.30 -17.49
N GLU A 481 -11.41 9.63 -18.51
CA GLU A 481 -10.96 9.84 -19.88
C GLU A 481 -11.26 11.28 -20.28
N ASP A 482 -10.26 12.06 -20.69
CA ASP A 482 -10.47 13.38 -21.31
C ASP A 482 -10.94 13.15 -22.75
N LEU A 483 -12.17 13.55 -23.05
CA LEU A 483 -12.82 13.35 -24.35
C LEU A 483 -12.15 14.14 -25.48
N MET A 484 -11.37 15.17 -25.15
CA MET A 484 -10.69 16.00 -26.14
C MET A 484 -9.34 15.41 -26.57
N THR A 485 -8.63 14.77 -25.64
CA THR A 485 -7.27 14.25 -25.88
C THR A 485 -7.20 12.73 -25.95
N GLY A 486 -8.21 12.03 -25.42
CA GLY A 486 -8.21 10.59 -25.21
C GLY A 486 -7.27 10.12 -24.09
N HIS A 487 -6.65 11.04 -23.34
CA HIS A 487 -5.80 10.66 -22.22
C HIS A 487 -6.63 10.10 -21.06
N VAL A 488 -6.07 9.11 -20.36
CA VAL A 488 -6.78 8.36 -19.33
C VAL A 488 -5.98 8.33 -18.02
N ALA A 489 -6.68 8.55 -16.90
CA ALA A 489 -6.18 8.28 -15.56
C ALA A 489 -7.04 7.22 -14.86
N GLU A 490 -6.43 6.44 -13.97
CA GLU A 490 -7.10 5.38 -13.20
C GLU A 490 -6.76 5.46 -11.72
N THR A 491 -7.75 5.17 -10.89
CA THR A 491 -7.62 5.12 -9.44
C THR A 491 -8.44 3.96 -8.89
N SER A 492 -8.05 3.44 -7.73
CA SER A 492 -8.85 2.46 -7.00
C SER A 492 -8.64 2.59 -5.50
N PHE A 493 -9.74 2.57 -4.75
CA PHE A 493 -9.74 2.71 -3.29
C PHE A 493 -10.99 2.10 -2.64
N GLY A 494 -11.01 2.07 -1.30
CA GLY A 494 -12.04 1.47 -0.47
C GLY A 494 -12.97 2.44 0.25
N ALA A 495 -14.15 1.95 0.59
CA ALA A 495 -15.16 2.69 1.32
C ALA A 495 -14.80 2.88 2.80
N HIS A 496 -15.47 3.84 3.43
CA HIS A 496 -15.51 4.00 4.87
C HIS A 496 -16.91 4.42 5.33
N ILE A 497 -17.18 4.31 6.62
CA ILE A 497 -18.22 5.12 7.26
C ILE A 497 -17.66 6.52 7.55
N PHE A 498 -18.22 7.54 6.90
CA PHE A 498 -17.84 8.94 7.03
C PHE A 498 -18.84 9.77 7.85
N ASN A 499 -18.32 10.68 8.69
CA ASN A 499 -19.07 11.79 9.29
C ASN A 499 -20.42 11.37 9.91
N THR A 500 -20.32 10.65 11.02
CA THR A 500 -21.44 10.30 11.92
C THR A 500 -20.91 10.27 13.35
N VAL A 501 -21.80 10.44 14.32
CA VAL A 501 -21.50 10.40 15.76
C VAL A 501 -21.21 8.99 16.29
N MET A 502 -21.53 7.94 15.52
CA MET A 502 -21.39 6.54 15.96
C MET A 502 -20.26 5.82 15.21
N THR A 503 -19.56 4.93 15.89
CA THR A 503 -18.61 3.99 15.27
C THR A 503 -19.24 2.62 15.09
N TYR A 504 -18.80 1.90 14.06
CA TYR A 504 -19.16 0.51 13.84
C TYR A 504 -17.91 -0.36 13.84
N ARG A 505 -17.71 -1.16 14.90
CA ARG A 505 -16.53 -2.03 15.07
C ARG A 505 -15.21 -1.25 14.86
N ASN A 506 -14.29 -1.82 14.08
CA ASN A 506 -12.97 -1.26 13.78
C ASN A 506 -13.00 -0.38 12.53
N GLU A 507 -14.16 0.14 12.13
CA GLU A 507 -14.29 0.87 10.86
C GLU A 507 -13.25 1.99 10.73
N PRO A 508 -12.48 2.03 9.62
CA PRO A 508 -12.45 1.10 8.51
C PRO A 508 -11.59 -0.14 8.74
N GLN A 509 -11.94 -1.20 8.02
CA GLN A 509 -11.22 -2.47 7.99
C GLN A 509 -9.73 -2.36 7.53
N SER A 510 -9.25 -1.17 7.13
CA SER A 510 -7.85 -0.92 6.73
C SER A 510 -6.90 -0.67 7.89
N TYR A 511 -7.39 -0.43 9.11
CA TYR A 511 -6.55 -0.10 10.27
C TYR A 511 -6.67 -1.15 11.37
N SER A 512 -5.55 -1.37 12.07
CA SER A 512 -5.55 -2.00 13.38
C SER A 512 -5.66 -0.90 14.44
N GLY A 513 -6.61 -1.01 15.36
CA GLY A 513 -6.86 -0.01 16.41
C GLY A 513 -8.24 0.66 16.30
N PRO A 514 -8.47 1.75 17.05
CA PRO A 514 -9.77 2.43 17.05
C PRO A 514 -10.06 3.08 15.68
N PRO A 515 -11.35 3.26 15.34
CA PRO A 515 -11.78 4.03 14.19
C PRO A 515 -11.06 5.39 14.05
N PRO A 516 -10.73 5.83 12.82
CA PRO A 516 -10.04 7.08 12.58
C PRO A 516 -10.90 8.25 13.05
N GLY A 517 -10.24 9.29 13.53
CA GLY A 517 -10.90 10.51 13.97
C GLY A 517 -11.72 11.19 12.87
N LEU A 518 -12.73 11.96 13.26
CA LEU A 518 -13.60 12.75 12.38
C LEU A 518 -12.93 14.05 11.92
N THR A 519 -11.64 13.99 11.62
CA THR A 519 -10.83 15.14 11.21
C THR A 519 -10.08 14.81 9.93
N THR A 520 -9.76 15.85 9.18
CA THR A 520 -9.04 15.77 7.92
C THR A 520 -7.63 16.32 8.09
N ARG A 521 -6.66 15.58 7.55
CA ARG A 521 -5.34 16.11 7.22
C ARG A 521 -4.83 15.46 5.94
N LEU A 522 -4.77 16.24 4.87
CA LEU A 522 -4.26 15.80 3.58
C LEU A 522 -3.08 16.68 3.17
N PHE A 523 -2.16 16.09 2.40
CA PHE A 523 -1.00 16.76 1.85
C PHE A 523 -1.11 16.78 0.33
N LEU A 524 -1.38 17.95 -0.24
CA LEU A 524 -1.43 18.16 -1.68
C LEU A 524 -0.11 18.79 -2.13
N GLN A 525 0.58 18.16 -3.07
CA GLN A 525 1.77 18.77 -3.66
C GLN A 525 1.40 20.09 -4.36
N ALA A 526 2.27 21.09 -4.28
CA ALA A 526 2.03 22.40 -4.87
C ALA A 526 3.32 23.10 -5.31
N GLY A 527 4.43 22.36 -5.39
CA GLY A 527 5.74 22.91 -5.70
C GLY A 527 5.84 23.46 -7.13
N ALA A 528 6.65 24.50 -7.29
CA ALA A 528 6.92 25.15 -8.57
C ALA A 528 7.73 24.24 -9.52
N GLY A 529 7.72 24.55 -10.81
CA GLY A 529 8.54 23.87 -11.83
C GLY A 529 8.00 22.52 -12.31
N HIS A 530 6.80 22.12 -11.87
CA HIS A 530 6.12 20.90 -12.30
C HIS A 530 4.71 21.20 -12.80
N ALA A 531 4.07 20.21 -13.44
CA ALA A 531 2.67 20.34 -13.88
C ALA A 531 1.77 20.75 -12.68
N PRO A 532 0.88 21.75 -12.85
CA PRO A 532 -0.03 22.20 -11.81
C PRO A 532 -0.76 21.04 -11.13
N SER A 533 -0.69 21.01 -9.80
CA SER A 533 -1.44 20.06 -9.00
C SER A 533 -2.83 20.61 -8.67
N PHE A 534 -3.79 19.71 -8.48
CA PHE A 534 -5.12 20.04 -7.98
C PHE A 534 -5.57 18.97 -6.98
N CYS A 535 -6.57 19.32 -6.16
CA CYS A 535 -7.24 18.35 -5.31
C CYS A 535 -8.75 18.45 -5.48
N HIS A 536 -9.40 17.35 -5.81
CA HIS A 536 -10.86 17.26 -5.73
C HIS A 536 -11.23 16.75 -4.33
N LEU A 537 -11.76 17.64 -3.50
CA LEU A 537 -12.22 17.33 -2.14
C LEU A 537 -13.71 17.01 -2.15
N ILE A 538 -14.07 15.93 -1.46
CA ILE A 538 -15.45 15.50 -1.28
C ILE A 538 -15.74 15.53 0.22
N TYR A 539 -16.94 15.98 0.59
CA TYR A 539 -17.44 15.93 1.95
C TYR A 539 -18.53 14.82 2.07
N PRO A 540 -18.12 13.54 2.13
CA PRO A 540 -19.06 12.42 2.22
C PRO A 540 -19.73 12.39 3.59
N VAL A 541 -21.03 12.09 3.66
CA VAL A 541 -21.77 12.07 4.92
C VAL A 541 -22.64 10.82 4.98
N SER A 542 -22.32 9.91 5.92
CA SER A 542 -23.05 8.65 6.09
C SER A 542 -24.33 8.87 6.87
N GLY A 543 -24.25 9.59 8.00
CA GLY A 543 -25.38 9.86 8.91
C GLY A 543 -25.57 11.36 9.17
N ALA A 544 -26.34 11.74 10.20
CA ALA A 544 -26.47 13.14 10.56
C ALA A 544 -25.12 13.72 11.06
N TRP A 545 -24.72 14.87 10.51
CA TRP A 545 -23.47 15.57 10.85
C TRP A 545 -23.59 17.08 10.58
N HIS A 546 -22.47 17.81 10.55
CA HIS A 546 -22.44 19.25 10.25
C HIS A 546 -22.80 19.55 8.79
N ASP A 547 -23.61 20.58 8.56
CA ASP A 547 -24.05 20.97 7.22
C ASP A 547 -22.92 21.46 6.29
N ARG A 548 -21.81 21.92 6.88
CA ARG A 548 -20.66 22.45 6.14
C ARG A 548 -19.34 22.12 6.81
N SER A 549 -18.29 21.98 6.01
CA SER A 549 -16.91 21.88 6.47
C SER A 549 -16.35 23.24 6.89
N SER A 550 -15.34 23.23 7.75
CA SER A 550 -14.54 24.39 8.15
C SER A 550 -13.08 24.11 7.85
N THR A 551 -12.75 24.13 6.56
CA THR A 551 -11.50 23.59 6.04
C THR A 551 -10.47 24.69 5.85
N VAL A 552 -9.30 24.51 6.44
CA VAL A 552 -8.15 25.42 6.34
C VAL A 552 -7.13 24.83 5.37
N LEU A 553 -6.71 25.65 4.42
CA LEU A 553 -5.66 25.37 3.45
C LEU A 553 -4.42 26.17 3.83
N VAL A 554 -3.31 25.50 4.11
CA VAL A 554 -2.05 26.15 4.48
C VAL A 554 -0.97 25.79 3.47
N LEU A 555 -0.51 26.78 2.71
CA LEU A 555 0.60 26.64 1.77
C LEU A 555 1.92 26.68 2.54
N HIS A 556 2.78 25.69 2.31
CA HIS A 556 4.13 25.59 2.86
C HIS A 556 5.16 25.58 1.73
N ASP A 557 6.34 26.13 2.01
CA ASP A 557 7.53 25.86 1.20
C ASP A 557 8.11 24.47 1.52
N GLU A 558 9.09 24.06 0.72
CA GLU A 558 9.79 22.78 0.84
C GLU A 558 10.47 22.55 2.20
N THR A 559 10.74 23.61 2.97
CA THR A 559 11.33 23.52 4.32
C THR A 559 10.30 23.27 5.42
N GLY A 560 9.01 23.30 5.08
CA GLY A 560 7.90 23.22 6.03
C GLY A 560 7.51 24.58 6.61
N ARG A 561 8.01 25.70 6.07
CA ARG A 561 7.60 27.04 6.51
C ARG A 561 6.33 27.46 5.80
N LYS A 562 5.37 27.95 6.57
CA LYS A 562 4.10 28.49 6.07
C LYS A 562 4.31 29.76 5.23
N ILE A 563 3.80 29.75 4.00
CA ILE A 563 3.74 30.89 3.08
C ILE A 563 2.39 31.61 3.15
N GLY A 564 1.29 30.86 3.27
CA GLY A 564 -0.05 31.43 3.19
C GLY A 564 -1.12 30.53 3.78
N GLU A 565 -2.26 31.12 4.09
CA GLU A 565 -3.43 30.41 4.60
C GLU A 565 -4.71 30.94 3.96
N ARG A 566 -5.64 30.03 3.67
CA ARG A 566 -6.99 30.31 3.18
C ARG A 566 -7.98 29.38 3.86
N GLN A 567 -9.24 29.79 3.90
CA GLN A 567 -10.33 28.96 4.38
C GLN A 567 -11.30 28.70 3.25
N VAL A 568 -11.82 27.47 3.19
CA VAL A 568 -12.88 27.05 2.28
C VAL A 568 -13.94 26.30 3.07
N SER A 569 -15.15 26.23 2.52
CA SER A 569 -16.27 25.54 3.16
C SER A 569 -17.04 24.75 2.11
N ILE A 570 -17.14 23.44 2.31
CA ILE A 570 -17.80 22.49 1.43
C ILE A 570 -19.13 22.11 2.09
N PRO A 571 -20.27 22.15 1.39
CA PRO A 571 -21.54 21.67 1.95
C PRO A 571 -21.51 20.15 2.16
N ALA A 572 -22.29 19.65 3.12
CA ALA A 572 -22.46 18.22 3.35
C ALA A 572 -22.95 17.52 2.08
N ARG A 573 -22.25 16.45 1.68
CA ARG A 573 -22.43 15.75 0.39
C ARG A 573 -22.07 16.60 -0.83
N GLY A 574 -21.36 17.71 -0.68
CA GLY A 574 -20.80 18.48 -1.78
C GLY A 574 -19.32 18.16 -2.02
N SER A 575 -18.77 18.83 -3.03
CA SER A 575 -17.38 18.69 -3.45
C SER A 575 -16.78 20.01 -3.90
N LEU A 576 -15.44 20.09 -3.93
CA LEU A 576 -14.71 21.28 -4.36
C LEU A 576 -13.39 20.89 -5.02
N THR A 577 -13.17 21.36 -6.25
CA THR A 577 -11.87 21.24 -6.91
C THR A 577 -10.97 22.44 -6.57
N LEU A 578 -9.89 22.17 -5.84
CA LEU A 578 -8.90 23.14 -5.41
C LEU A 578 -7.72 23.19 -6.38
N TRP A 579 -7.37 24.39 -6.83
CA TRP A 579 -6.15 24.66 -7.59
C TRP A 579 -5.26 25.62 -6.78
N PRO A 580 -4.10 25.18 -6.26
CA PRO A 580 -3.25 26.01 -5.39
C PRO A 580 -2.88 27.36 -5.99
N HIS A 581 -2.55 27.41 -7.28
CA HIS A 581 -2.17 28.65 -7.98
C HIS A 581 -3.34 29.64 -8.12
N LEU A 582 -4.60 29.15 -8.24
CA LEU A 582 -5.78 30.02 -8.25
C LEU A 582 -6.14 30.54 -6.84
N ILE A 583 -5.82 29.78 -5.80
CA ILE A 583 -6.17 30.11 -4.40
C ILE A 583 -5.15 31.05 -3.76
N PHE A 584 -3.86 30.80 -3.98
CA PHE A 584 -2.76 31.52 -3.35
C PHE A 584 -2.08 32.53 -4.28
N GLY A 585 -2.28 32.41 -5.60
CA GLY A 585 -1.60 33.19 -6.63
C GLY A 585 -0.28 32.56 -7.08
N GLN A 586 0.13 32.80 -8.33
CA GLN A 586 1.34 32.23 -8.92
C GLN A 586 2.61 32.65 -8.14
N ASP A 587 2.72 33.93 -7.75
CA ASP A 587 3.85 34.43 -6.95
C ASP A 587 4.02 33.71 -5.61
N ALA A 588 2.91 33.24 -5.01
CA ALA A 588 2.98 32.45 -3.78
C ALA A 588 3.52 31.04 -4.07
N ILE A 589 3.07 30.41 -5.16
CA ILE A 589 3.53 29.09 -5.60
C ILE A 589 5.02 29.12 -5.96
N ASP A 590 5.48 30.13 -6.70
CA ASP A 590 6.89 30.23 -7.13
C ASP A 590 7.85 30.33 -5.93
N ARG A 591 7.40 30.92 -4.81
CA ARG A 591 8.18 31.00 -3.56
C ARG A 591 8.24 29.70 -2.76
N THR A 592 7.46 28.68 -3.11
CA THR A 592 7.41 27.41 -2.37
C THR A 592 8.61 26.49 -2.67
N GLY A 593 9.32 26.75 -3.78
CA GLY A 593 10.30 25.82 -4.32
C GLY A 593 9.66 24.58 -4.93
N ALA A 594 10.49 23.62 -5.39
CA ALA A 594 9.99 22.42 -6.08
C ALA A 594 9.27 21.46 -5.12
N GLY A 595 9.52 21.59 -3.81
CA GLY A 595 8.90 20.77 -2.77
C GLY A 595 7.73 21.42 -2.04
N GLY A 596 7.19 22.54 -2.54
CA GLY A 596 6.00 23.16 -1.97
C GLY A 596 4.80 22.24 -1.84
N TYR A 597 3.94 22.48 -0.85
CA TYR A 597 2.71 21.72 -0.65
C TYR A 597 1.63 22.53 0.09
N VAL A 598 0.38 22.11 -0.09
CA VAL A 598 -0.79 22.59 0.67
C VAL A 598 -1.19 21.52 1.68
N MET A 599 -1.16 21.91 2.95
CA MET A 599 -1.78 21.17 4.04
C MET A 599 -3.28 21.49 4.07
N ILE A 600 -4.12 20.49 3.84
CA ILE A 600 -5.57 20.61 3.91
C ILE A 600 -6.01 20.06 5.26
N ARG A 601 -6.61 20.89 6.11
CA ARG A 601 -7.01 20.51 7.46
C ARG A 601 -8.46 20.85 7.74
N ASP A 602 -9.18 19.91 8.35
CA ASP A 602 -10.50 20.16 8.92
C ASP A 602 -10.60 19.46 10.27
N GLN A 603 -11.06 20.15 11.30
CA GLN A 603 -11.21 19.58 12.65
C GLN A 603 -12.65 19.18 12.98
N SER A 604 -13.60 19.49 12.09
CA SER A 604 -15.02 19.25 12.25
C SER A 604 -15.51 18.06 11.45
N CYS A 605 -14.86 17.72 10.35
CA CYS A 605 -15.24 16.59 9.51
C CYS A 605 -14.05 15.88 8.86
N ARG A 606 -14.32 14.65 8.41
CA ARG A 606 -13.45 13.86 7.55
C ARG A 606 -13.83 14.09 6.09
N LEU A 607 -12.94 14.68 5.31
CA LEU A 607 -13.04 14.85 3.87
C LEU A 607 -12.32 13.73 3.17
N PHE A 608 -12.70 13.48 1.93
CA PHE A 608 -12.05 12.54 1.05
C PHE A 608 -11.43 13.29 -0.13
N GLY A 609 -10.15 13.09 -0.39
CA GLY A 609 -9.40 13.88 -1.37
C GLY A 609 -8.85 13.03 -2.50
N TYR A 610 -8.88 13.57 -3.71
CA TYR A 610 -8.19 13.04 -4.87
C TYR A 610 -7.13 14.04 -5.32
N HIS A 611 -5.89 13.59 -5.43
CA HIS A 611 -4.76 14.37 -5.92
C HIS A 611 -4.61 14.13 -7.41
N GLY A 612 -4.62 15.21 -8.18
CA GLY A 612 -4.29 15.16 -9.59
C GLY A 612 -3.23 16.18 -9.98
N ARG A 613 -2.66 15.95 -11.16
CA ARG A 613 -1.81 16.92 -11.87
C ARG A 613 -2.32 17.05 -13.29
N LEU A 614 -2.25 18.26 -13.85
CA LEU A 614 -2.71 18.55 -15.21
C LEU A 614 -1.65 19.37 -15.95
N ARG A 615 -1.20 18.87 -17.10
CA ARG A 615 -0.37 19.60 -18.06
C ARG A 615 -1.25 20.48 -18.95
N ALA A 616 -0.65 21.49 -19.57
CA ALA A 616 -1.34 22.43 -20.45
C ALA A 616 -1.91 21.76 -21.73
N ASP A 617 -1.34 20.64 -22.14
CA ASP A 617 -1.77 19.83 -23.29
C ASP A 617 -2.93 18.86 -22.96
N GLY A 618 -3.42 18.85 -21.71
CA GLY A 618 -4.54 18.02 -21.27
C GLY A 618 -4.13 16.64 -20.71
N VAL A 619 -2.84 16.31 -20.69
CA VAL A 619 -2.34 15.11 -20.01
C VAL A 619 -2.51 15.28 -18.50
N PHE A 620 -3.11 14.31 -17.83
CA PHE A 620 -3.48 14.44 -16.43
C PHE A 620 -3.36 13.13 -15.66
N SER A 621 -3.29 13.26 -14.34
CA SER A 621 -3.37 12.15 -13.40
C SER A 621 -4.42 12.45 -12.35
N LEU A 622 -4.98 11.41 -11.73
CA LEU A 622 -5.92 11.54 -10.64
C LEU A 622 -5.91 10.26 -9.81
N ASP A 623 -5.58 10.38 -8.52
CA ASP A 623 -5.63 9.26 -7.58
C ASP A 623 -6.08 9.71 -6.19
N HIS A 624 -6.65 8.79 -5.43
CA HIS A 624 -7.07 9.03 -4.05
C HIS A 624 -5.88 9.44 -3.15
N MET A 625 -6.16 10.17 -2.07
CA MET A 625 -5.14 10.62 -1.11
C MET A 625 -5.28 9.89 0.22
N PHE A 626 -4.15 9.51 0.82
CA PHE A 626 -4.14 9.10 2.23
C PHE A 626 -4.14 10.32 3.15
N GLY A 627 -4.96 10.26 4.20
CA GLY A 627 -4.83 11.14 5.36
C GLY A 627 -3.55 10.84 6.13
N PHE A 628 -2.92 11.85 6.72
CA PHE A 628 -1.63 11.75 7.40
C PHE A 628 -1.73 11.85 8.91
#